data_AF-A0A5N5QT13-F1
#
_entry.id   AF-A0A5N5QT13-F1
#
_cell.length_a   1.000
_cell.length_b   1.000
_cell.length_c   1.000
_cell.angle_alpha   90.00
_cell.angle_beta   90.00
_cell.angle_gamma   90.00
#
_symmetry.space_group_name_H-M   'P 1'
#
loop_
_entity.id
_entity.type
_entity.pdbx_description
1 polymer ?
#
loop_
_entity_poly.entity_id
_entity_poly.type
_entity_poly.pdbx_seq_one_letter_code
_entity_poly.pdbx_strand_id
1 'polypeptide(L)'
;MSSVMSCGALRPTTNSTYDGPGGRVRISEEGTREKAPLLENSVPTSEKVSMDVPEGRPSISGSRELSTALEHARRAVQLDTDGLIPQAVEEYNKTAELLDELLGMAGEVGEAERVKMIRDTYKERAELLWLIIKPEDPPMTTHDSQPT
;
A
#
# COMPACT_ATOMS: atom_id res chain seq x y z
N MET A 1 47.70 -26.52 12.31
CA MET A 1 46.97 -27.74 11.89
C MET A 1 45.68 -27.76 12.68
N SER A 2 44.66 -27.07 12.16
CA SER A 2 43.50 -27.68 11.49
C SER A 2 42.59 -28.41 12.48
N SER A 3 41.41 -27.86 12.76
CA SER A 3 40.14 -28.45 12.30
C SER A 3 38.96 -27.74 12.99
N VAL A 4 38.20 -27.00 12.20
CA VAL A 4 36.81 -26.63 12.51
C VAL A 4 35.92 -27.78 12.06
N MET A 5 34.99 -28.25 12.90
CA MET A 5 33.70 -28.88 12.55
C MET A 5 32.96 -29.20 13.86
N SER A 6 31.64 -29.30 13.99
CA SER A 6 30.45 -28.82 13.28
C SER A 6 29.30 -29.59 13.98
N CYS A 7 28.16 -28.91 14.18
CA CYS A 7 26.81 -29.42 14.38
C CYS A 7 26.54 -30.60 15.33
N GLY A 8 25.87 -30.29 16.46
CA GLY A 8 25.08 -31.24 17.23
C GLY A 8 23.67 -30.71 17.46
N ALA A 9 22.74 -30.99 16.54
CA ALA A 9 21.31 -30.82 16.76
C ALA A 9 20.66 -32.20 16.84
N LEU A 10 20.22 -32.57 18.03
CA LEU A 10 19.26 -33.64 18.34
C LEU A 10 18.18 -32.90 19.16
N ARG A 11 16.88 -32.91 18.83
CA ARG A 11 16.02 -34.08 18.69
C ARG A 11 14.64 -33.75 18.06
N PRO A 12 13.88 -34.80 17.71
CA PRO A 12 12.65 -34.77 16.90
C PRO A 12 11.37 -34.99 17.73
N THR A 13 10.20 -34.83 17.08
CA THR A 13 8.97 -35.68 17.08
C THR A 13 7.80 -34.80 16.60
N THR A 14 6.95 -35.22 15.66
CA THR A 14 6.09 -36.40 15.76
C THR A 14 5.79 -37.02 14.39
N ASN A 15 5.47 -38.30 14.47
CA ASN A 15 5.22 -39.28 13.43
C ASN A 15 3.92 -38.98 12.66
N SER A 16 3.79 -39.47 11.43
CA SER A 16 3.08 -40.73 11.21
C SER A 16 2.82 -40.99 9.72
N THR A 17 3.37 -42.11 9.30
CA THR A 17 3.19 -42.90 8.08
C THR A 17 1.73 -43.12 7.70
N TYR A 18 1.43 -43.00 6.40
CA TYR A 18 0.46 -43.85 5.72
C TYR A 18 1.20 -44.63 4.62
N ASP A 19 1.09 -45.95 4.71
CA ASP A 19 1.58 -46.96 3.77
C ASP A 19 0.70 -47.00 2.50
N GLY A 20 1.28 -47.46 1.37
CA GLY A 20 0.64 -47.56 0.04
C GLY A 20 -0.52 -48.56 -0.06
N PRO A 21 -0.96 -48.99 -1.28
CA PRO A 21 -0.09 -49.38 -2.40
C PRO A 21 -0.58 -49.01 -3.82
N GLY A 22 0.36 -48.94 -4.76
CA GLY A 22 0.08 -49.24 -6.18
C GLY A 22 0.08 -48.04 -7.13
N GLY A 23 0.81 -48.19 -8.24
CA GLY A 23 0.62 -47.36 -9.42
C GLY A 23 1.83 -46.51 -9.81
N ARG A 24 2.90 -47.16 -10.25
CA ARG A 24 3.96 -46.54 -11.05
C ARG A 24 3.32 -46.05 -12.36
N VAL A 25 3.08 -44.75 -12.52
CA VAL A 25 2.61 -44.19 -13.81
C VAL A 25 3.69 -43.27 -14.37
N ARG A 26 4.18 -43.69 -15.54
CA ARG A 26 5.12 -42.98 -16.39
C ARG A 26 4.39 -41.78 -16.99
N ILE A 27 5.00 -40.61 -16.94
CA ILE A 27 4.54 -39.43 -17.68
C ILE A 27 4.80 -39.72 -19.16
N SER A 28 3.74 -40.04 -19.89
CA SER A 28 3.71 -40.06 -21.35
C SER A 28 3.24 -38.69 -21.83
N GLU A 29 4.10 -38.02 -22.60
CA GLU A 29 3.72 -36.93 -23.49
C GLU A 29 2.86 -37.50 -24.62
N GLU A 30 1.64 -36.98 -24.81
CA GLU A 30 0.99 -36.73 -26.12
C GLU A 30 -0.44 -36.24 -25.88
N GLY A 31 -0.80 -35.15 -26.55
CA GLY A 31 -1.97 -34.34 -26.19
C GLY A 31 -3.25 -34.63 -26.97
N THR A 32 -4.27 -33.80 -26.75
CA THR A 32 -5.24 -33.38 -27.76
C THR A 32 -6.06 -32.18 -27.26
N ARG A 33 -6.28 -31.21 -28.16
CA ARG A 33 -7.35 -30.20 -28.33
C ARG A 33 -8.38 -30.06 -27.19
N GLU A 34 -8.81 -28.85 -26.81
CA GLU A 34 -9.67 -27.99 -27.63
C GLU A 34 -9.65 -26.51 -27.22
N LYS A 35 -9.83 -25.67 -28.25
CA LYS A 35 -9.82 -24.20 -28.22
C LYS A 35 -11.02 -23.64 -27.47
N ALA A 36 -10.78 -22.75 -26.51
CA ALA A 36 -11.79 -21.79 -26.05
C ALA A 36 -11.87 -20.60 -27.03
N PRO A 37 -13.07 -20.10 -27.38
CA PRO A 37 -13.22 -18.97 -28.29
C PRO A 37 -12.91 -17.64 -27.57
N LEU A 38 -11.95 -16.88 -28.11
CA LEU A 38 -11.74 -15.48 -27.73
C LEU A 38 -12.80 -14.63 -28.42
N LEU A 39 -13.62 -13.94 -27.62
CA LEU A 39 -14.50 -12.87 -28.09
C LEU A 39 -13.64 -11.69 -28.52
N GLU A 40 -13.45 -11.55 -29.83
CA GLU A 40 -12.99 -10.32 -30.46
C GLU A 40 -14.09 -9.25 -30.34
N ASN A 41 -13.96 -8.37 -29.36
CA ASN A 41 -14.59 -7.06 -29.43
C ASN A 41 -13.60 -6.10 -30.07
N SER A 42 -13.79 -5.89 -31.36
CA SER A 42 -13.06 -4.96 -32.21
C SER A 42 -13.05 -3.55 -31.60
N VAL A 43 -11.86 -3.07 -31.24
CA VAL A 43 -11.63 -1.63 -31.05
C VAL A 43 -11.26 -1.05 -32.41
N PRO A 44 -12.00 -0.06 -32.94
CA PRO A 44 -11.63 0.56 -34.21
C PRO A 44 -10.32 1.33 -34.04
N THR A 45 -9.33 0.93 -34.84
CA THR A 45 -8.12 1.68 -35.14
C THR A 45 -8.44 2.96 -35.91
N SER A 46 -7.59 3.98 -35.73
CA SER A 46 -7.57 5.31 -36.38
C SER A 46 -8.21 6.39 -35.49
N GLU A 47 -7.49 7.42 -35.04
CA GLU A 47 -6.59 8.28 -35.80
C GLU A 47 -5.33 8.68 -35.02
N LYS A 48 -4.22 8.83 -35.77
CA LYS A 48 -3.00 9.49 -35.31
C LYS A 48 -3.28 10.98 -35.11
N VAL A 49 -3.66 11.38 -33.91
CA VAL A 49 -3.45 12.77 -33.46
C VAL A 49 -2.02 12.85 -32.95
N SER A 50 -1.12 13.31 -33.83
CA SER A 50 0.18 13.82 -33.45
C SER A 50 -0.06 15.12 -32.69
N MET A 51 -0.23 15.02 -31.37
CA MET A 51 -0.04 16.16 -30.50
C MET A 51 1.45 16.24 -30.21
N ASP A 52 2.08 17.32 -30.66
CA ASP A 52 3.39 17.75 -30.18
C ASP A 52 3.36 17.76 -28.65
N VAL A 53 3.93 16.73 -28.03
CA VAL A 53 4.09 16.64 -26.58
C VAL A 53 5.11 17.71 -26.20
N PRO A 54 4.73 18.77 -25.46
CA PRO A 54 5.72 19.70 -24.96
C PRO A 54 6.67 18.94 -24.04
N GLU A 55 7.97 19.12 -24.29
CA GLU A 55 9.07 18.41 -23.64
C GLU A 55 8.83 18.16 -22.15
N GLY A 56 8.97 16.87 -21.81
CA GLY A 56 8.55 16.26 -20.57
C GLY A 56 9.15 16.94 -19.34
N ARG A 57 8.26 17.34 -18.44
CA ARG A 57 8.59 17.48 -17.02
C ARG A 57 9.12 16.14 -16.50
N PRO A 58 10.11 16.15 -15.60
CA PRO A 58 10.70 14.92 -15.08
C PRO A 58 9.63 14.07 -14.38
N SER A 59 9.63 12.75 -14.62
CA SER A 59 8.81 11.83 -13.84
C SER A 59 9.18 11.94 -12.37
N ILE A 60 8.19 11.86 -11.49
CA ILE A 60 8.43 11.89 -10.04
C ILE A 60 9.07 10.58 -9.54
N SER A 61 9.16 9.56 -10.39
CA SER A 61 9.71 8.26 -10.04
C SER A 61 11.19 8.39 -9.66
N GLY A 62 11.52 8.04 -8.42
CA GLY A 62 12.87 8.16 -7.87
C GLY A 62 13.23 9.54 -7.30
N SER A 63 12.25 10.46 -7.18
CA SER A 63 12.47 11.70 -6.46
C SER A 63 12.73 11.44 -4.97
N ARG A 64 13.49 12.35 -4.36
CA ARG A 64 13.78 12.29 -2.92
C ARG A 64 12.48 12.45 -2.13
N GLU A 65 11.61 13.34 -2.59
CA GLU A 65 10.32 13.68 -2.01
C GLU A 65 9.41 12.45 -1.98
N LEU A 66 9.38 11.64 -3.05
CA LEU A 66 8.61 10.38 -3.07
C LEU A 66 9.18 9.36 -2.08
N SER A 67 10.50 9.25 -1.98
CA SER A 67 11.14 8.34 -1.04
C SER A 67 10.82 8.73 0.41
N THR A 68 10.92 10.03 0.73
CA THR A 68 10.58 10.56 2.06
C THR A 68 9.09 10.45 2.37
N ALA A 69 8.21 10.68 1.39
CA ALA A 69 6.76 10.49 1.57
C ALA A 69 6.43 9.04 1.94
N LEU A 70 7.09 8.07 1.28
CA LEU A 70 6.90 6.65 1.59
C LEU A 70 7.41 6.27 2.98
N GLU A 71 8.48 6.89 3.48
CA GLU A 71 8.97 6.67 4.84
C GLU A 71 7.97 7.16 5.89
N HIS A 72 7.45 8.39 5.73
CA HIS A 72 6.41 8.94 6.60
C HIS A 72 5.12 8.11 6.53
N ALA A 73 4.70 7.70 5.33
CA ALA A 73 3.52 6.86 5.15
C ALA A 73 3.61 5.54 5.92
N ARG A 74 4.75 4.86 5.84
CA ARG A 74 4.99 3.61 6.57
C ARG A 74 4.95 3.83 8.08
N ARG A 75 5.57 4.91 8.56
CA ARG A 75 5.56 5.25 9.98
C ARG A 75 4.15 5.59 10.47
N ALA A 76 3.38 6.36 9.70
CA ALA A 76 2.00 6.72 10.03
C ALA A 76 1.13 5.47 10.22
N VAL A 77 1.19 4.53 9.28
CA VAL A 77 0.44 3.26 9.36
C VAL A 77 0.85 2.42 10.57
N GLN A 78 2.14 2.37 10.88
CA GLN A 78 2.63 1.65 12.06
C GLN A 78 2.09 2.28 13.35
N LEU A 79 2.19 3.59 13.51
CA LEU A 79 1.70 4.32 14.68
C LEU A 79 0.18 4.21 14.84
N ASP A 80 -0.55 4.26 13.72
CA ASP A 80 -2.00 4.06 13.66
C ASP A 80 -2.38 2.67 14.18
N THR A 81 -1.67 1.64 13.69
CA THR A 81 -1.84 0.25 14.13
C THR A 81 -1.50 0.08 15.62
N ASP A 82 -0.48 0.79 16.11
CA ASP A 82 -0.05 0.76 17.52
C ASP A 82 -0.95 1.60 18.45
N GLY A 83 -1.95 2.30 17.90
CA GLY A 83 -2.88 3.15 18.67
C GLY A 83 -2.27 4.48 19.13
N LEU A 84 -1.11 4.86 18.60
CA LEU A 84 -0.43 6.12 18.88
C LEU A 84 -1.01 7.23 17.98
N ILE A 85 -2.30 7.54 18.21
CA ILE A 85 -3.12 8.34 17.29
C ILE A 85 -2.55 9.75 17.02
N PRO A 86 -2.10 10.53 18.02
CA PRO A 86 -1.56 11.86 17.75
C PRO A 86 -0.32 11.83 16.85
N GLN A 87 0.58 10.87 17.07
CA GLN A 87 1.77 10.71 16.24
C GLN A 87 1.42 10.19 14.85
N ALA A 88 0.44 9.28 14.73
CA ALA A 88 -0.04 8.79 13.45
C ALA A 88 -0.60 9.93 12.58
N VAL A 89 -1.40 10.82 13.17
CA VAL A 89 -1.94 12.02 12.50
C VAL A 89 -0.81 12.92 11.99
N GLU A 90 0.20 13.18 12.81
CA GLU A 90 1.35 13.99 12.41
C GLU A 90 2.07 13.40 11.18
N GLU A 91 2.30 12.10 11.17
CA GLU A 91 2.99 11.41 10.07
C GLU A 91 2.12 11.28 8.80
N TYR A 92 0.80 11.13 8.93
CA TYR A 92 -0.12 11.21 7.79
C TYR A 92 -0.13 12.60 7.16
N ASN A 93 -0.10 13.66 7.98
CA ASN A 93 -0.04 15.04 7.48
C ASN A 93 1.28 15.31 6.72
N LYS A 94 2.43 14.91 7.28
CA LYS A 94 3.73 15.03 6.58
C LYS A 94 3.74 14.28 5.25
N THR A 95 3.14 13.09 5.21
CA THR A 95 2.98 12.31 3.98
C THR A 95 2.18 13.10 2.94
N ALA A 96 1.05 13.68 3.34
CA ALA A 96 0.20 14.46 2.44
C ALA A 96 0.87 15.73 1.92
N GLU A 97 1.65 16.43 2.77
CA GLU A 97 2.44 17.62 2.38
C GLU A 97 3.47 17.29 1.29
N LEU A 98 4.23 16.20 1.46
CA LEU A 98 5.21 15.77 0.46
C LEU A 98 4.53 15.33 -0.85
N LEU A 99 3.33 14.73 -0.78
CA LEU A 99 2.55 14.40 -1.97
C LEU A 99 1.99 15.66 -2.66
N ASP A 100 1.69 16.72 -1.93
CA ASP A 100 1.35 18.03 -2.51
C ASP A 100 2.53 18.65 -3.28
N GLU A 101 3.77 18.52 -2.76
CA GLU A 101 4.98 18.92 -3.48
C GLU A 101 5.17 18.10 -4.77
N LEU A 102 4.97 16.78 -4.70
CA LEU A 102 5.04 15.88 -5.86
C LEU A 102 4.01 16.21 -6.93
N LEU A 103 2.80 16.63 -6.54
CA LEU A 103 1.78 17.11 -7.49
C LEU A 103 2.24 18.36 -8.25
N GLY A 104 2.96 19.27 -7.60
CA GLY A 104 3.53 20.45 -8.25
C GLY A 104 4.60 20.11 -9.30
N MET A 105 5.28 18.98 -9.12
CA MET A 105 6.34 18.49 -10.01
C MET A 105 5.83 17.55 -11.11
N ALA A 106 4.68 16.91 -10.91
CA ALA A 106 4.12 15.91 -11.82
C ALA A 106 4.04 16.43 -13.27
N GLY A 107 4.60 15.64 -14.18
CA GLY A 107 4.68 16.00 -15.60
C GLY A 107 3.53 15.49 -16.44
N GLU A 108 2.93 14.38 -16.02
CA GLU A 108 1.88 13.69 -16.73
C GLU A 108 0.57 13.77 -15.95
N VAL A 109 -0.54 13.97 -16.67
CA VAL A 109 -1.89 14.03 -16.07
C VAL A 109 -2.20 12.76 -15.27
N GLY A 110 -1.89 11.59 -15.83
CA GLY A 110 -2.13 10.32 -15.15
C GLY A 110 -1.25 10.12 -13.91
N GLU A 111 -0.03 10.66 -13.89
CA GLU A 111 0.84 10.65 -12.70
C GLU A 111 0.28 11.57 -11.61
N ALA A 112 -0.11 12.79 -11.98
CA ALA A 112 -0.73 13.74 -11.07
C ALA A 112 -2.04 13.18 -10.46
N GLU A 113 -2.90 12.57 -11.27
CA GLU A 113 -4.15 11.95 -10.77
C GLU A 113 -3.87 10.84 -9.75
N ARG A 114 -2.88 9.97 -10.00
CA ARG A 114 -2.50 8.92 -9.05
C ARG A 114 -1.99 9.51 -7.73
N VAL A 115 -1.08 10.48 -7.79
CA VAL A 115 -0.54 11.13 -6.58
C VAL A 115 -1.66 11.82 -5.81
N LYS A 116 -2.60 12.46 -6.51
CA LYS A 116 -3.76 13.13 -5.91
C LYS A 116 -4.62 12.16 -5.12
N MET A 117 -4.99 11.02 -5.71
CA MET A 117 -5.79 10.01 -5.02
C MET A 117 -5.10 9.46 -3.77
N ILE A 118 -3.79 9.19 -3.86
CA ILE A 118 -2.99 8.70 -2.73
C ILE A 118 -2.95 9.75 -1.62
N ARG A 119 -2.68 11.01 -1.96
CA ARG A 119 -2.68 12.13 -1.01
C ARG A 119 -4.03 12.27 -0.30
N ASP A 120 -5.11 12.25 -1.06
CA ASP A 120 -6.47 12.42 -0.51
C ASP A 120 -6.80 11.31 0.49
N THR A 121 -6.37 10.07 0.21
CA THR A 121 -6.49 8.93 1.13
C THR A 121 -5.79 9.19 2.48
N TYR A 122 -4.57 9.74 2.45
CA TYR A 122 -3.84 10.04 3.68
C TYR A 122 -4.44 11.22 4.46
N LYS A 123 -4.95 12.24 3.76
CA LYS A 123 -5.68 13.36 4.39
C LYS A 123 -6.95 12.86 5.09
N GLU A 124 -7.76 12.05 4.41
CA GLU A 124 -8.97 11.47 4.99
C GLU A 124 -8.66 10.65 6.23
N ARG A 125 -7.61 9.83 6.21
CA ARG A 125 -7.23 9.05 7.40
C ARG A 125 -6.82 9.93 8.57
N ALA A 126 -6.05 10.99 8.32
CA ALA A 126 -5.66 11.95 9.36
C ALA A 126 -6.90 12.63 9.99
N GLU A 127 -7.87 13.03 9.17
CA GLU A 127 -9.13 13.63 9.63
C GLU A 127 -9.95 12.66 10.50
N LEU A 128 -10.09 11.40 10.07
CA LEU A 128 -10.79 10.38 10.83
C LEU A 128 -10.13 10.13 12.20
N LEU A 129 -8.79 10.09 12.25
CA LEU A 129 -8.05 9.93 13.49
C LEU A 129 -8.16 11.15 14.40
N TRP A 130 -8.21 12.36 13.83
CA TRP A 130 -8.41 13.59 14.59
C TRP A 130 -9.76 13.60 15.31
N LEU A 131 -10.81 13.03 14.71
CA LEU A 131 -12.13 12.91 15.35
C LEU A 131 -12.09 12.04 16.61
N ILE A 132 -11.19 11.06 16.70
CA ILE A 132 -11.01 10.22 17.89
C ILE A 132 -10.39 11.02 19.05
N ILE A 133 -9.52 11.99 18.73
CA ILE A 133 -8.78 12.77 19.73
C ILE A 133 -9.64 13.89 20.34
N LYS A 134 -10.75 14.30 19.70
CA LYS A 134 -11.59 15.40 20.20
C LYS A 134 -12.11 15.10 21.61
N PRO A 135 -11.68 15.83 22.66
CA PRO A 135 -12.35 15.74 23.95
C PRO A 135 -13.78 16.27 23.77
N GLU A 136 -14.77 15.58 24.35
CA GLU A 136 -16.11 16.16 24.46
C GLU A 136 -15.97 17.50 25.18
N ASP A 137 -16.54 18.56 24.60
CA ASP A 137 -16.70 19.83 25.30
C ASP A 137 -17.44 19.54 26.61
N PRO A 138 -16.91 19.96 27.77
CA PRO A 138 -17.57 19.69 29.04
C PRO A 138 -18.97 20.31 28.99
N PRO A 139 -20.02 19.59 29.46
CA PRO A 139 -21.37 20.12 29.46
C PRO A 139 -21.34 21.45 30.24
N MET A 140 -21.79 22.54 29.61
CA MET A 140 -21.92 23.83 30.27
C MET A 140 -22.75 23.63 31.53
N THR A 141 -22.10 23.67 32.69
CA THR A 141 -22.78 23.67 33.97
C THR A 141 -23.57 24.96 34.03
N THR A 142 -24.88 24.85 33.80
CA THR A 142 -25.83 25.89 34.18
C THR A 142 -25.73 26.04 35.69
N HIS A 143 -24.94 27.01 36.13
CA HIS A 143 -24.98 27.50 37.50
C HIS A 143 -26.36 28.14 37.69
N ASP A 144 -27.32 27.33 38.13
CA ASP A 144 -28.55 27.80 38.75
C ASP A 144 -28.14 28.61 39.98
N SER A 145 -28.04 29.91 39.76
CA SER A 145 -27.82 30.89 40.81
C SER A 145 -29.17 31.13 41.47
N GLN A 146 -29.49 30.32 42.48
CA GLN A 146 -30.26 30.83 43.61
C GLN A 146 -29.26 31.27 44.67
N PRO A 147 -29.43 32.48 45.23
CA PRO A 147 -29.92 32.46 46.60
C PRO A 147 -30.88 33.60 47.00
N THR A 148 -31.80 33.19 47.89
CA THR A 148 -32.41 33.86 49.06
C THR A 148 -33.07 35.23 48.90
#